data_AF-A0A526PPL0-F1
#
_entry.id   AF-A0A526PPL0-F1
#
_cell.length_a   1.000
_cell.length_b   1.000
_cell.length_c   1.000
_cell.angle_alpha   90.00
_cell.angle_beta   90.00
_cell.angle_gamma   90.00
#
_symmetry.space_group_name_H-M   'P 1'
#
loop_
_entity.id
_entity.type
_entity.pdbx_description
1 polymer ?
#
loop_
_entity_poly.entity_id
_entity_poly.type
_entity_poly.pdbx_seq_one_letter_code
_entity_poly.pdbx_strand_id
1 'polypeptide(L)'
;MTESFQPFLQRCVSVDLEVDPATATIFAFAAVRDDARPSILAKKHDLDAALDRLEAKSAAAEHLLGHNIIRHDLPHLVALRPGLANVFRSPIDTL
;
A
#
# COMPACT_ATOMS: atom_id res chain seq x y z
N MET A 1 14.76 18.29 8.15
CA MET A 1 13.61 18.37 9.09
C MET A 1 12.87 17.05 9.28
N THR A 2 13.29 15.94 8.66
CA THR A 2 12.63 14.62 8.77
C THR A 2 13.27 13.68 9.81
N GLU A 3 14.46 13.98 10.34
CA GLU A 3 15.17 13.09 11.29
C GLU A 3 14.33 12.72 12.52
N SER A 4 13.47 13.62 13.00
CA SER A 4 12.58 13.34 14.14
C SER A 4 11.47 12.33 13.83
N PHE A 5 11.10 12.16 12.56
CA PHE A 5 10.00 11.28 12.13
C PHE A 5 10.47 10.00 11.45
N GLN A 6 11.77 9.88 11.17
CA GLN A 6 12.34 8.74 10.48
C GLN A 6 12.01 7.38 11.15
N PRO A 7 12.05 7.23 12.49
CA PRO A 7 11.64 5.98 13.13
C PRO A 7 10.18 5.61 12.90
N PHE A 8 9.30 6.60 12.69
CA PHE A 8 7.89 6.39 12.37
C PHE A 8 7.71 6.03 10.90
N LEU A 9 8.33 6.77 9.98
CA LEU A 9 8.26 6.51 8.55
C LEU A 9 8.80 5.11 8.19
N GLN A 10 9.80 4.62 8.91
CA GLN A 10 10.33 3.26 8.77
C GLN A 10 9.34 2.14 9.14
N ARG A 11 8.26 2.46 9.87
CA ARG A 11 7.16 1.54 10.21
C ARG A 11 5.99 1.65 9.23
N CYS A 12 6.02 2.61 8.32
CA CYS A 12 5.01 2.81 7.30
C CYS A 12 5.39 2.13 5.98
N VAL A 13 4.37 1.69 5.25
CA VAL A 13 4.44 1.46 3.81
C VAL A 13 3.48 2.46 3.19
N SER A 14 3.98 3.35 2.33
CA SER A 14 3.10 4.23 1.57
C SER A 14 2.61 3.53 0.31
N VAL A 15 1.32 3.61 0.02
CA VAL A 15 0.66 2.96 -1.12
C VAL A 15 -0.28 3.94 -1.80
N ASP A 16 -0.36 3.84 -3.13
CA ASP A 16 -1.31 4.55 -3.98
C ASP A 16 -1.74 3.64 -5.15
N LEU A 17 -3.06 3.56 -5.40
CA LEU A 17 -3.66 2.71 -6.43
C LEU A 17 -4.24 3.51 -7.59
N GLU A 18 -4.09 2.93 -8.79
CA GLU A 18 -4.81 3.35 -9.98
C GLU A 18 -5.92 2.35 -10.28
N VAL A 19 -7.17 2.81 -10.22
CA VAL A 19 -8.37 1.96 -10.33
C VAL A 19 -9.23 2.44 -11.49
N ASP A 20 -9.72 1.50 -12.30
CA ASP A 20 -10.72 1.77 -13.31
C ASP A 20 -12.09 2.00 -12.63
N PRO A 21 -12.68 3.20 -12.71
CA PRO A 21 -13.93 3.51 -12.02
C PRO A 21 -15.14 2.77 -12.59
N ALA A 22 -15.09 2.28 -13.82
CA ALA A 22 -16.18 1.53 -14.43
C ALA A 22 -16.21 0.08 -13.97
N THR A 23 -15.04 -0.49 -13.65
CA THR A 23 -14.88 -1.92 -13.36
C THR A 23 -14.39 -2.21 -11.93
N ALA A 24 -14.06 -1.17 -11.16
CA ALA A 24 -13.45 -1.26 -9.83
C ALA A 24 -12.15 -2.11 -9.81
N THR A 25 -11.48 -2.22 -10.96
CA THR A 25 -10.29 -3.06 -11.14
C THR A 25 -9.03 -2.21 -11.00
N ILE A 26 -8.13 -2.62 -10.10
CA ILE A 26 -6.79 -2.02 -9.99
C ILE A 26 -6.01 -2.36 -11.26
N PHE A 27 -5.41 -1.37 -11.92
CA PHE A 27 -4.57 -1.59 -13.11
C PHE A 27 -3.12 -1.15 -12.94
N ALA A 28 -2.83 -0.37 -11.90
CA ALA A 28 -1.47 -0.07 -11.45
C ALA A 28 -1.46 0.30 -9.97
N PHE A 29 -0.29 0.19 -9.35
CA PHE A 29 -0.04 0.78 -8.04
C PHE A 29 1.45 1.00 -7.82
N ALA A 30 1.75 1.83 -6.82
CA ALA A 30 3.09 1.96 -6.28
C ALA A 30 3.07 1.74 -4.77
N ALA A 31 4.16 1.19 -4.23
CA ALA A 31 4.38 1.14 -2.81
C ALA A 31 5.84 1.45 -2.45
N VAL A 32 6.05 2.28 -1.44
CA VAL A 32 7.37 2.72 -0.98
C VAL A 32 7.51 2.58 0.52
N ARG A 33 8.75 2.39 0.99
CA ARG A 33 9.12 2.42 2.41
C ARG A 33 10.26 3.40 2.58
N ASP A 34 10.36 3.96 3.78
CA ASP A 34 11.52 4.78 4.18
C ASP A 34 12.70 3.88 4.60
N ASP A 35 13.11 2.97 3.71
CA ASP A 35 14.27 2.09 3.89
C ASP A 35 15.04 1.90 2.57
N ALA A 36 16.09 1.06 2.59
CA ALA A 36 16.90 0.81 1.39
C ALA A 36 16.26 -0.17 0.40
N ARG A 37 15.06 -0.69 0.66
CA ARG A 37 14.42 -1.69 -0.22
C ARG A 37 13.83 -0.97 -1.44
N PRO A 38 13.84 -1.62 -2.61
CA PRO A 38 13.27 -1.02 -3.81
C PRO A 38 11.76 -0.83 -3.66
N SER A 39 11.25 0.25 -4.26
CA SER A 39 9.82 0.48 -4.45
C SER A 39 9.17 -0.70 -5.18
N ILE A 40 7.92 -1.00 -4.84
CA ILE A 40 7.08 -1.89 -5.64
C ILE A 40 6.37 -1.02 -6.66
N LEU A 41 6.50 -1.37 -7.93
CA LEU A 41 5.75 -0.76 -9.01
C LEU A 41 5.00 -1.87 -9.72
N ALA A 42 3.69 -1.72 -9.84
CA ALA A 42 2.84 -2.65 -10.55
C ALA A 42 2.18 -1.95 -11.72
N LYS A 43 2.20 -2.62 -12.87
CA LYS A 43 1.37 -2.30 -14.02
C LYS A 43 0.61 -3.56 -14.40
N LYS A 44 -0.48 -3.42 -15.14
CA LYS A 44 -1.48 -4.45 -15.48
C LYS A 44 -1.00 -5.91 -15.61
N HIS A 45 0.18 -6.18 -16.16
CA HIS A 45 0.71 -7.54 -16.39
C HIS A 45 1.45 -8.15 -15.18
N ASP A 46 1.90 -7.36 -14.20
CA ASP A 46 2.66 -7.79 -13.02
C ASP A 46 1.86 -7.58 -11.71
N LEU A 47 0.55 -7.39 -11.82
CA LEU A 47 -0.26 -6.96 -10.68
C LEU A 47 -0.28 -7.99 -9.56
N ASP A 48 -0.53 -9.27 -9.86
CA ASP A 48 -0.62 -10.31 -8.84
C ASP A 48 0.71 -10.50 -8.09
N ALA A 49 1.82 -10.64 -8.81
CA ALA A 49 3.14 -10.80 -8.19
C ALA A 49 3.58 -9.52 -7.44
N ALA A 50 3.13 -8.34 -7.87
CA ALA A 50 3.32 -7.11 -7.09
C ALA A 50 2.48 -7.09 -5.81
N LEU A 51 1.21 -7.54 -5.86
CA LEU A 51 0.34 -7.63 -4.68
C LEU A 51 0.89 -8.62 -3.65
N ASP A 52 1.45 -9.74 -4.08
CA ASP A 52 2.09 -10.71 -3.19
C ASP A 52 3.33 -10.10 -2.51
N ARG A 53 4.13 -9.31 -3.25
CA ARG A 53 5.24 -8.55 -2.68
C ARG A 53 4.75 -7.47 -1.70
N LEU A 54 3.64 -6.81 -2.00
CA LEU A 54 3.04 -5.83 -1.11
C LEU A 54 2.63 -6.50 0.20
N GLU A 55 1.92 -7.63 0.14
CA GLU A 55 1.52 -8.41 1.32
C GLU A 55 2.70 -8.85 2.17
N ALA A 56 3.74 -9.43 1.55
CA ALA A 56 4.95 -9.83 2.27
C ALA A 56 5.66 -8.64 2.93
N LYS A 57 5.73 -7.47 2.28
CA LYS A 57 6.37 -6.27 2.86
C LYS A 57 5.50 -5.61 3.94
N SER A 58 4.18 -5.67 3.77
CA SER A 58 3.19 -5.11 4.68
C SER A 58 3.11 -5.90 5.99
N ALA A 59 3.42 -7.21 5.99
CA ALA A 59 3.48 -8.01 7.22
C ALA A 59 4.51 -7.49 8.25
N ALA A 60 5.56 -6.80 7.78
CA ALA A 60 6.58 -6.19 8.65
C ALA A 60 6.33 -4.70 8.93
N ALA A 61 5.27 -4.12 8.36
CA ALA A 61 4.89 -2.72 8.55
C ALA A 61 3.78 -2.61 9.60
N GLU A 62 3.83 -1.56 10.40
CA GLU A 62 2.80 -1.26 11.39
C GLU A 62 1.65 -0.47 10.75
N HIS A 63 1.98 0.37 9.75
CA HIS A 63 1.02 1.28 9.13
C HIS A 63 1.07 1.22 7.62
N LEU A 64 -0.11 1.28 7.02
CA LEU A 64 -0.27 1.66 5.62
C LEU A 64 -0.63 3.14 5.53
N LEU A 65 0.09 3.86 4.68
CA LEU A 65 0.00 5.31 4.54
C LEU A 65 -0.42 5.67 3.11
N GLY A 66 -1.46 6.47 2.95
CA GLY A 66 -1.86 6.91 1.61
C GLY A 66 -2.82 8.08 1.66
N HIS A 67 -3.13 8.64 0.51
CA HIS A 67 -4.07 9.74 0.39
C HIS A 67 -5.47 9.18 0.07
N ASN A 68 -6.44 9.45 0.93
CA ASN A 68 -7.79 8.88 0.84
C ASN A 68 -7.82 7.32 0.90
N ILE A 69 -6.76 6.72 1.47
CA ILE A 69 -6.52 5.29 1.45
C ILE A 69 -7.68 4.50 2.07
N ILE A 70 -8.32 5.03 3.11
CA ILE A 70 -9.39 4.33 3.83
C ILE A 70 -10.63 4.17 2.95
N ARG A 71 -10.97 5.19 2.15
CA ARG A 71 -12.19 5.20 1.34
C ARG A 71 -11.96 4.70 -0.08
N HIS A 72 -10.75 4.81 -0.60
CA HIS A 72 -10.42 4.47 -1.96
C HIS A 72 -9.66 3.14 -2.03
N ASP A 73 -8.41 3.12 -1.59
CA ASP A 73 -7.47 2.04 -1.85
C ASP A 73 -7.78 0.75 -1.07
N LEU A 74 -8.08 0.88 0.23
CA LEU A 74 -8.30 -0.26 1.13
C LEU A 74 -9.44 -1.17 0.67
N PRO A 75 -10.64 -0.67 0.30
CA PRO A 75 -11.70 -1.50 -0.25
C PRO A 75 -11.25 -2.37 -1.44
N HIS A 76 -10.48 -1.79 -2.37
CA HIS A 76 -10.00 -2.51 -3.54
C HIS A 76 -8.93 -3.56 -3.18
N LEU A 77 -8.01 -3.24 -2.27
CA LEU A 77 -6.98 -4.19 -1.84
C LEU A 77 -7.56 -5.36 -1.04
N VAL A 78 -8.51 -5.12 -0.13
CA VAL A 78 -9.19 -6.19 0.64
C VAL A 78 -9.91 -7.15 -0.29
N ALA A 79 -10.56 -6.62 -1.34
CA ALA A 79 -11.27 -7.44 -2.32
C ALA A 79 -10.33 -8.42 -3.07
N LEU A 80 -9.08 -8.02 -3.34
CA LEU A 80 -8.12 -8.86 -4.07
C LEU A 80 -7.20 -9.71 -3.18
N ARG A 81 -6.88 -9.23 -1.98
CA ARG A 81 -5.97 -9.89 -1.03
C ARG A 81 -6.51 -9.73 0.39
N PRO A 82 -7.44 -10.61 0.81
CA PRO A 82 -8.00 -10.57 2.16
C PRO A 82 -6.95 -10.69 3.28
N GLY A 83 -5.80 -11.32 3.02
CA GLY A 83 -4.70 -11.43 4.00
C GLY A 83 -4.07 -10.09 4.39
N LEU A 84 -4.18 -9.07 3.54
CA LEU A 84 -3.78 -7.69 3.87
C LEU A 84 -4.69 -7.04 4.93
N ALA A 85 -5.86 -7.61 5.24
CA ALA A 85 -6.81 -7.05 6.22
C ALA A 85 -6.20 -6.86 7.62
N ASN A 86 -5.21 -7.66 8.00
CA ASN A 86 -4.52 -7.50 9.27
C ASN A 86 -3.58 -6.29 9.29
N VAL A 87 -2.96 -5.96 8.15
CA VAL A 87 -2.09 -4.77 8.02
C VAL A 87 -2.95 -3.50 7.93
N PHE A 88 -4.15 -3.60 7.37
CA PHE A 88 -5.12 -2.48 7.32
C PHE A 88 -5.69 -2.07 8.68
N ARG A 89 -5.28 -2.69 9.80
CA ARG A 89 -5.79 -2.35 11.14
C ARG A 89 -5.27 -1.02 11.69
N SER A 90 -4.24 -0.44 11.09
CA SER A 90 -3.71 0.86 11.50
C SER A 90 -3.34 1.73 10.30
N PRO A 91 -4.32 2.06 9.43
CA PRO A 91 -4.06 2.89 8.27
C PRO A 91 -3.95 4.36 8.68
N ILE A 92 -3.08 5.08 8.00
CA ILE A 92 -2.93 6.52 8.12
C ILE A 92 -3.41 7.12 6.80
N ASP A 93 -4.50 7.85 6.88
CA ASP A 93 -5.06 8.58 5.76
C ASP A 93 -4.59 10.04 5.82
N THR A 94 -4.04 10.55 4.72
CA THR A 94 -3.54 11.93 4.63
C THR A 94 -4.55 12.91 4.06
N LEU A 95 -5.77 12.47 3.70
CA LEU A 95 -6.88 13.34 3.30
C LEU A 95 -7.49 14.08 4.51
#